data_AF-A0A1G2DWF4-F1
#
_entry.id   AF-A0A1G2DWF4-F1
#
_cell.length_a   1.000
_cell.length_b   1.000
_cell.length_c   1.000
_cell.angle_alpha   90.00
_cell.angle_beta   90.00
_cell.angle_gamma   90.00
#
_symmetry.space_group_name_H-M   'P 1'
#
loop_
_entity.id
_entity.type
_entity.pdbx_description
1 polymer ?
#
loop_
_entity_poly.entity_id
_entity_poly.type
_entity_poly.pdbx_seq_one_letter_code
_entity_poly.pdbx_strand_id
1 'polypeptide(L)'
;MMWVLDLLYGVKRVVKKTRDLYVYKNTRIHLDTVVDLGLFIELETVIHDGKNDEEYLIEHESVKQMLALSLYETIAESCSDLFWV
;
A
#
# COMPACT_ATOMS: atom_id res chain seq x y z
N MET A 1 -8.05 18.47 -21.60
CA MET A 1 -7.54 19.32 -20.50
C MET A 1 -6.17 18.76 -20.14
N MET A 2 -5.08 19.53 -20.24
CA MET A 2 -3.72 19.06 -19.95
C MET A 2 -3.31 19.51 -18.55
N TRP A 3 -2.76 18.61 -17.74
CA TRP A 3 -2.44 18.87 -16.34
C TRP A 3 -1.09 19.57 -16.21
N VAL A 4 -0.97 20.58 -15.32
CA VAL A 4 0.25 21.40 -15.18
C VAL A 4 1.51 20.58 -14.87
N LEU A 5 1.38 19.51 -14.09
CA LEU A 5 2.53 18.66 -13.74
C LEU A 5 2.99 17.80 -14.92
N ASP A 6 2.08 17.37 -15.79
CA ASP A 6 2.42 16.64 -17.02
C ASP A 6 3.15 17.56 -18.00
N LEU A 7 2.76 18.84 -18.10
CA LEU A 7 3.47 19.81 -18.93
C LEU A 7 4.92 20.05 -18.46
N LEU A 8 5.15 20.06 -17.15
CA LEU A 8 6.46 20.37 -16.57
C LEU A 8 7.38 19.15 -16.49
N TYR A 9 6.84 17.97 -16.18
CA TYR A 9 7.63 16.78 -15.85
C TYR A 9 7.37 15.57 -16.77
N GLY A 10 6.28 15.60 -17.55
CA GLY A 10 5.77 14.45 -18.28
C GLY A 10 5.24 13.35 -17.36
N VAL A 11 4.61 12.34 -17.95
CA VAL A 11 4.20 11.11 -17.26
C VAL A 11 5.28 10.04 -17.42
N LYS A 12 5.90 9.63 -16.30
CA LYS A 12 6.88 8.53 -16.28
C LYS A 12 6.23 7.15 -16.45
N ARG A 13 5.12 6.90 -15.73
CA ARG A 13 4.41 5.63 -15.64
C ARG A 13 2.93 5.88 -15.34
N VAL A 14 2.04 5.00 -15.82
CA VAL A 14 0.63 4.95 -15.43
C VAL A 14 0.36 3.59 -14.82
N VAL A 15 -0.10 3.56 -13.57
CA VAL A 15 -0.51 2.33 -12.87
C VAL A 15 -2.02 2.31 -12.77
N LYS A 16 -2.66 1.30 -13.37
CA LYS A 16 -4.10 1.08 -13.25
C LYS A 16 -4.35 -0.03 -12.24
N LYS A 17 -5.19 0.25 -11.24
CA LYS A 17 -5.57 -0.73 -10.21
C LYS A 17 -6.96 -0.50 -9.65
N THR A 18 -7.56 -1.56 -9.12
CA THR A 18 -8.74 -1.53 -8.26
C THR A 18 -8.29 -1.82 -6.84
N ARG A 19 -8.81 -1.07 -5.87
CA ARG A 19 -8.45 -1.21 -4.45
C ARG A 19 -9.69 -1.45 -3.62
N ASP A 20 -9.68 -2.54 -2.86
CA ASP A 20 -10.57 -2.71 -1.73
C ASP A 20 -9.85 -2.22 -0.47
N LEU A 21 -10.38 -1.15 0.14
CA LEU A 21 -9.82 -0.53 1.33
C LEU A 21 -10.59 -0.96 2.57
N TYR A 22 -9.89 -1.58 3.51
CA TYR A 22 -10.41 -1.88 4.84
C TYR A 22 -9.65 -1.09 5.89
N VAL A 23 -10.32 -0.77 6.99
CA VAL A 23 -9.71 -0.11 8.14
C VAL A 23 -10.02 -0.94 9.37
N TYR A 24 -8.96 -1.43 10.03
CA TYR A 24 -9.05 -2.10 11.32
C TYR A 24 -8.27 -1.27 12.33
N LYS A 25 -9.01 -0.60 13.23
CA LYS A 25 -8.44 0.36 14.18
C LYS A 25 -7.60 1.43 13.45
N ASN A 26 -6.28 1.47 13.68
CA ASN A 26 -5.38 2.46 13.08
C ASN A 26 -4.71 1.93 11.80
N THR A 27 -4.91 0.65 11.46
CA THR A 27 -4.28 -0.02 10.33
C THR A 27 -5.23 -0.08 9.13
N ARG A 28 -4.80 0.54 8.03
CA ARG A 28 -5.42 0.43 6.71
C ARG A 28 -4.87 -0.80 6.01
N ILE A 29 -5.77 -1.56 5.41
CA ILE A 29 -5.46 -2.77 4.64
C ILE A 29 -5.90 -2.49 3.21
N HIS A 30 -4.95 -2.39 2.30
CA HIS A 30 -5.22 -2.24 0.87
C HIS A 30 -5.14 -3.61 0.21
N LEU A 31 -6.21 -4.06 -0.42
CA LEU A 31 -6.19 -5.19 -1.34
C LEU A 31 -6.25 -4.65 -2.76
N ASP A 32 -5.11 -4.67 -3.43
CA ASP A 32 -4.94 -4.07 -4.75
C ASP A 32 -4.94 -5.17 -5.83
N THR A 33 -5.84 -5.04 -6.80
CA THR A 33 -5.73 -5.74 -8.08
C THR A 33 -5.11 -4.79 -9.09
N VAL A 34 -3.82 -4.99 -9.37
CA VAL A 34 -3.04 -4.16 -10.28
C VAL A 34 -3.03 -4.80 -11.67
N VAL A 35 -3.43 -4.04 -12.69
CA VAL A 35 -3.44 -4.51 -14.07
C VAL A 35 -2.03 -4.94 -14.46
N ASP A 36 -1.89 -6.14 -15.04
CA ASP A 36 -0.63 -6.77 -15.48
C ASP A 36 0.40 -7.14 -14.40
N LEU A 37 0.16 -6.83 -13.11
CA LEU A 37 1.02 -7.26 -11.99
C LEU A 37 0.35 -8.23 -11.02
N GLY A 38 -0.99 -8.27 -10.98
CA GLY A 38 -1.73 -9.21 -10.14
C GLY A 38 -2.19 -8.61 -8.80
N LEU A 39 -2.23 -9.45 -7.76
CA LEU A 39 -2.80 -9.12 -6.46
C LEU A 39 -1.72 -8.70 -5.46
N PHE A 40 -1.96 -7.61 -4.75
CA PHE A 40 -1.07 -7.08 -3.71
C PHE A 40 -1.87 -6.78 -2.44
N ILE A 41 -1.22 -6.93 -1.30
CA ILE A 41 -1.71 -6.44 -0.01
C ILE A 41 -0.71 -5.46 0.58
N GLU A 42 -1.20 -4.32 1.05
CA GLU A 42 -0.40 -3.29 1.73
C GLU A 42 -1.05 -2.96 3.08
N LEU A 43 -0.22 -2.80 4.12
CA LEU A 43 -0.65 -2.41 5.45
C LEU A 43 -0.03 -1.06 5.82
N GLU A 44 -0.86 -0.08 6.19
CA GLU A 44 -0.44 1.23 6.68
C GLU A 44 -1.06 1.50 8.05
N THR A 45 -0.25 1.55 9.11
CA THR A 45 -0.75 1.92 10.45
C THR A 45 -0.50 3.41 10.69
N VAL A 46 -1.58 4.17 10.88
CA VAL A 46 -1.50 5.61 11.13
C VAL A 46 -1.15 5.84 12.60
N ILE A 47 -0.02 6.49 12.82
CA ILE A 47 0.44 6.91 14.16
C ILE A 47 -0.09 8.32 14.42
N HIS A 48 -0.79 8.50 15.54
CA HIS A 48 -1.22 9.82 16.02
C HIS A 48 -0.31 10.32 17.14
N ASP A 49 0.04 11.60 17.08
CA ASP A 49 0.86 12.29 18.07
C ASP A 49 0.36 12.06 19.51
N GLY A 50 1.29 11.80 20.43
CA GLY A 50 1.01 11.71 21.87
C GLY A 50 0.54 10.34 22.37
N LYS A 51 0.51 9.30 21.54
CA LYS A 51 0.35 7.90 21.97
C LYS A 51 1.68 7.15 21.99
N ASN A 52 1.75 6.01 22.67
CA ASN A 52 2.92 5.13 22.67
C ASN A 52 3.04 4.42 21.32
N ASP A 53 4.15 4.63 20.61
CA ASP A 53 4.48 3.98 19.33
C ASP A 53 4.40 2.44 19.42
N GLU A 54 4.65 1.88 20.59
CA GLU A 54 4.60 0.43 20.84
C GLU A 54 3.20 -0.17 20.62
N GLU A 55 2.11 0.55 20.95
CA GLU A 55 0.75 0.05 20.74
C GLU A 55 0.42 -0.09 19.25
N TYR A 56 0.89 0.85 18.42
CA TYR A 56 0.71 0.79 16.97
C TYR A 56 1.52 -0.34 16.35
N LEU A 57 2.74 -0.59 16.84
CA LEU A 57 3.56 -1.71 16.38
C LEU A 57 2.91 -3.06 16.74
N ILE A 58 2.41 -3.21 17.96
CA ILE A 58 1.67 -4.41 18.39
C ILE A 58 0.42 -4.61 17.52
N GLU A 59 -0.34 -3.54 17.25
CA GLU A 59 -1.49 -3.61 16.36
C GLU A 59 -1.08 -4.08 14.95
N HIS A 60 -0.04 -3.46 14.37
CA HIS A 60 0.45 -3.79 13.02
C HIS A 60 0.87 -5.26 12.91
N GLU A 61 1.66 -5.77 13.86
CA GLU A 61 2.06 -7.17 13.89
C GLU A 61 0.86 -8.12 14.11
N SER A 62 -0.14 -7.71 14.90
CA SER A 62 -1.36 -8.48 15.07
C SER A 62 -2.15 -8.62 13.76
N VAL A 63 -2.23 -7.56 12.95
CA VAL A 63 -2.93 -7.59 11.65
C VAL A 63 -2.18 -8.49 10.67
N LYS A 64 -0.83 -8.41 10.63
CA LYS A 64 0.00 -9.33 9.82
C LYS A 64 -0.25 -10.80 10.17
N GLN A 65 -0.37 -11.12 11.47
CA GLN A 65 -0.67 -12.48 11.94
C GLN A 65 -2.10 -12.91 11.58
N MET A 66 -3.10 -12.05 11.79
CA MET A 66 -4.51 -12.35 11.48
C MET A 66 -4.72 -12.67 9.99
N LEU A 67 -3.97 -12.01 9.11
CA LEU A 67 -4.02 -12.21 7.66
C LEU A 67 -3.01 -13.25 7.16
N ALA A 68 -2.27 -13.89 8.08
CA ALA A 68 -1.24 -14.88 7.76
C ALA A 68 -0.21 -14.38 6.72
N LEU A 69 0.19 -13.10 6.81
CA LEU A 69 1.07 -12.48 5.81
C LEU A 69 2.47 -13.08 5.76
N SER A 70 2.88 -13.84 6.78
CA SER A 70 4.13 -14.62 6.78
C SER A 70 4.20 -15.67 5.68
N LEU A 71 3.06 -16.04 5.07
CA LEU A 71 3.00 -16.98 3.95
C LEU A 71 3.33 -16.34 2.59
N TYR A 72 3.45 -15.02 2.56
CA TYR A 72 3.66 -14.25 1.33
C TYR A 72 5.00 -13.53 1.38
N GLU A 73 5.56 -13.29 0.20
CA GLU A 73 6.78 -12.50 0.06
C GLU A 73 6.50 -11.02 0.33
N THR A 74 7.39 -10.37 1.07
CA THR A 74 7.33 -8.91 1.24
C THR A 74 8.11 -8.26 0.11
N ILE A 75 7.48 -7.29 -0.54
CA ILE A 75 8.08 -6.54 -1.65
C ILE A 75 8.36 -5.11 -1.16
N ALA A 76 9.57 -4.61 -1.39
CA ALA A 76 9.98 -3.28 -0.93
C ALA A 76 9.69 -2.19 -1.97
N GLU A 77 9.54 -2.59 -3.22
CA GLU A 77 9.29 -1.75 -4.38
C GLU A 77 7.81 -1.32 -4.49
N SER A 78 7.59 -0.12 -5.03
CA SER A 78 6.24 0.32 -5.41
C SER A 78 5.75 -0.45 -6.64
N CYS A 79 4.44 -0.61 -6.79
CA CYS A 79 3.86 -1.17 -8.01
C CYS A 79 4.41 -0.49 -9.28
N SER A 80 4.67 0.83 -9.27
CA SER A 80 5.24 1.56 -10.41
C SER A 80 6.64 1.11 -10.82
N ASP A 81 7.42 0.60 -9.87
CA ASP A 81 8.80 0.14 -10.08
C ASP A 81 8.83 -1.31 -10.56
N LEU A 82 7.81 -2.09 -10.20
CA LEU A 82 7.61 -3.48 -10.67
C LEU A 82 7.11 -3.56 -12.11
N PHE A 83 6.56 -2.47 -12.67
CA PHE A 83 6.19 -2.42 -14.09
C PHE A 83 7.43 -2.36 -14.98
N TRP A 84 7.66 -3.45 -15.71
CA TRP A 84 8.61 -3.54 -16.81
C TRP A 84 7.99 -3.00 -18.10
N VAL A 85 8.08 -1.69 -18.31
CA VAL A 85 7.91 -1.05 -19.63
C VAL A 85 9.04 -0.05 -19.86
#